data_AF-A0A960PJJ5-F1
#
_entry.id   AF-A0A960PJJ5-F1
#
_cell.length_a   1.000
_cell.length_b   1.000
_cell.length_c   1.000
_cell.angle_alpha   90.00
_cell.angle_beta   90.00
_cell.angle_gamma   90.00
#
_symmetry.space_group_name_H-M   'P 1'
#
loop_
_entity.id
_entity.type
_entity.pdbx_description
1 polymer ?
#
loop_
_entity_poly.entity_id
_entity_poly.type
_entity_poly.pdbx_seq_one_letter_code
_entity_poly.pdbx_strand_id
1 'polypeptide(L)'
;MQEILDAIQSDASGEDLANLAIPESYRAAHVRRDEQTMWEGYESADKDPRKSLHVDEVATPELAPDEVYLAVMASSINFNTVW
;
A
#
# COMPACT_ATOMS: atom_id res chain seq x y z
N MET A 1 2.33 13.46 2.56
CA MET A 1 1.50 12.80 1.53
C MET A 1 0.70 13.79 0.69
N GLN A 2 -0.06 14.72 1.28
CA GLN A 2 -0.83 15.71 0.51
C GLN A 2 0.02 16.50 -0.50
N GLU A 3 1.21 16.97 -0.09
CA GLU A 3 2.12 17.71 -0.98
C GLU A 3 2.54 16.91 -2.23
N ILE A 4 2.74 15.60 -2.10
CA ILE A 4 3.09 14.72 -3.23
C ILE A 4 1.90 14.61 -4.19
N LEU A 5 0.69 14.45 -3.67
CA LEU A 5 -0.52 14.40 -4.48
C LEU A 5 -0.75 15.71 -5.25
N ASP A 6 -0.61 16.84 -4.56
CA ASP A 6 -0.78 18.17 -5.15
C ASP A 6 0.24 18.40 -6.28
N ALA A 7 1.51 18.05 -6.06
CA ALA A 7 2.56 18.14 -7.06
C ALA A 7 2.26 17.31 -8.32
N ILE A 8 1.79 16.07 -8.14
CA ILE A 8 1.38 15.20 -9.26
C ILE A 8 0.21 15.85 -10.03
N GLN A 9 -0.80 16.36 -9.34
CA GLN A 9 -1.98 16.97 -9.98
C GLN A 9 -1.66 18.29 -10.68
N SER A 10 -0.63 19.01 -10.24
CA SER A 10 -0.14 20.23 -10.89
C SER A 10 0.87 20.00 -12.01
N ASP A 11 1.16 18.75 -12.38
CA ASP A 11 2.17 18.38 -13.40
C ASP A 11 3.57 18.92 -13.05
N ALA A 12 3.96 18.79 -11.78
CA ALA A 12 5.26 19.24 -11.28
C ALA A 12 6.42 18.55 -12.02
N SER A 13 7.54 19.25 -12.14
CA SER A 13 8.72 18.69 -12.80
C SER A 13 9.37 17.58 -11.97
N GLY A 14 10.20 16.76 -12.61
CA GLY A 14 10.97 15.72 -11.89
C GLY A 14 11.90 16.28 -10.81
N GLU A 15 12.43 17.51 -11.02
CA GLU A 15 13.26 18.20 -10.04
C GLU A 15 12.44 18.64 -8.82
N ASP A 16 11.23 19.16 -9.04
CA ASP A 16 10.32 19.54 -7.96
C ASP A 16 9.91 18.32 -7.12
N LEU A 17 9.56 17.21 -7.79
CA LEU A 17 9.21 15.95 -7.13
C LEU A 17 10.38 15.39 -6.30
N ALA A 18 11.61 15.47 -6.80
CA ALA A 18 12.80 14.98 -6.10
C ALA A 18 13.14 15.77 -4.82
N ASN A 19 12.65 17.02 -4.70
CA ASN A 19 12.85 17.87 -3.53
C ASN A 19 11.78 17.66 -2.45
N LEU A 20 10.74 16.87 -2.70
CA LEU A 20 9.69 16.59 -1.71
C LEU A 20 10.21 15.62 -0.64
N ALA A 21 9.80 15.87 0.61
CA ALA A 21 10.12 14.97 1.71
C ALA A 21 9.38 13.63 1.56
N ILE A 22 10.12 12.53 1.71
CA ILE A 22 9.51 11.19 1.78
C ILE A 22 8.80 11.04 3.13
N PRO A 23 7.50 10.69 3.15
CA PRO A 23 6.76 10.48 4.40
C PRO A 23 7.35 9.31 5.21
N GLU A 24 7.33 9.40 6.54
CA GLU A 24 7.75 8.30 7.43
C GLU A 24 6.73 7.15 7.47
N SER A 25 5.47 7.43 7.13
CA SER A 25 4.40 6.43 7.01
C SER A 25 3.50 6.71 5.81
N TYR A 26 2.79 5.66 5.37
CA TYR A 26 1.75 5.77 4.37
C TYR A 26 0.58 4.83 4.66
N ARG A 27 -0.61 5.21 4.21
CA ARG A 27 -1.82 4.39 4.30
C ARG A 27 -1.76 3.21 3.32
N ALA A 28 -1.92 1.99 3.84
CA ALA A 28 -1.85 0.76 3.04
C ALA A 28 -2.93 -0.26 3.42
N ALA A 29 -3.43 -0.98 2.41
CA ALA A 29 -4.17 -2.22 2.63
C ALA A 29 -3.17 -3.37 2.86
N HIS A 30 -3.27 -4.07 3.99
CA HIS A 30 -2.34 -5.13 4.37
C HIS A 30 -3.05 -6.25 5.15
N VAL A 31 -2.35 -7.38 5.30
CA VAL A 31 -2.73 -8.50 6.16
C VAL A 31 -1.78 -8.59 7.35
N ARG A 32 -2.21 -9.23 8.44
CA ARG A 32 -1.40 -9.35 9.66
C ARG A 32 -0.93 -10.78 9.88
N ARG A 33 0.28 -10.92 10.41
CA ARG A 33 0.94 -12.21 10.59
C ARG A 33 0.28 -13.07 11.67
N ASP A 34 -0.25 -12.45 12.71
CA ASP A 34 -0.96 -13.09 13.81
C ASP A 34 -2.33 -13.65 13.39
N GLU A 35 -2.89 -13.19 12.28
CA GLU A 35 -4.16 -13.67 11.71
C GLU A 35 -4.00 -14.80 10.68
N GLN A 36 -2.77 -15.28 10.44
CA GLN A 36 -2.49 -16.27 9.39
C GLN A 36 -3.32 -17.57 9.50
N THR A 37 -3.81 -17.93 10.69
CA THR A 37 -4.62 -19.13 10.95
C THR A 37 -6.12 -18.84 11.11
N MET A 38 -6.58 -17.60 10.92
CA MET A 38 -7.97 -17.20 11.17
C MET A 38 -9.02 -17.94 10.33
N TRP A 39 -8.58 -18.56 9.23
CA TRP A 39 -9.41 -19.28 8.27
C TRP A 39 -9.38 -20.81 8.42
N GLU A 40 -8.71 -21.34 9.45
CA GLU A 40 -8.71 -22.77 9.72
C GLU A 40 -10.14 -23.28 9.95
N GLY A 41 -10.51 -24.34 9.23
CA GLY A 41 -11.85 -24.94 9.30
C GLY A 41 -12.94 -24.24 8.46
N TYR A 42 -12.62 -23.18 7.70
CA TYR A 42 -13.54 -22.55 6.75
C TYR A 42 -13.37 -23.11 5.34
N GLU A 43 -14.49 -23.30 4.63
CA GLU A 43 -14.47 -23.53 3.18
C GLU A 43 -13.99 -22.28 2.44
N SER A 44 -13.36 -22.45 1.27
CA SER A 44 -12.78 -21.33 0.51
C SER A 44 -13.81 -20.23 0.20
N ALA A 45 -15.05 -20.60 -0.11
CA ALA A 45 -16.14 -19.67 -0.42
C ALA A 45 -16.61 -18.83 0.78
N ASP A 46 -16.33 -19.29 2.01
CA ASP A 46 -16.74 -18.62 3.25
C ASP A 46 -15.66 -17.66 3.79
N LYS A 47 -14.47 -17.66 3.18
CA LYS A 47 -13.39 -16.73 3.53
C LYS A 47 -13.70 -15.34 3.00
N ASP A 48 -14.15 -14.46 3.88
CA ASP A 48 -14.51 -13.08 3.56
C ASP A 48 -13.28 -12.15 3.70
N PRO A 49 -12.70 -11.63 2.61
CA PRO A 49 -11.50 -10.79 2.66
C PRO A 49 -11.67 -9.52 3.50
N ARG A 50 -12.92 -9.06 3.70
CA ARG A 50 -13.21 -7.88 4.52
C ARG A 50 -12.88 -8.07 6.00
N LYS A 51 -12.68 -9.32 6.45
CA LYS A 51 -12.31 -9.64 7.83
C LYS A 51 -10.79 -9.70 8.03
N SER A 52 -10.01 -9.88 6.97
CA SER A 52 -8.54 -10.07 7.04
C SER A 52 -7.75 -8.90 6.43
N LEU A 53 -8.39 -8.08 5.59
CA LEU A 53 -7.78 -6.87 5.05
C LEU A 53 -7.95 -5.69 5.99
N HIS A 54 -6.83 -5.12 6.41
CA HIS A 54 -6.77 -3.93 7.25
C HIS A 54 -6.27 -2.75 6.43
N VAL A 55 -6.78 -1.55 6.70
CA VAL A 55 -6.33 -0.32 6.04
C VAL A 55 -5.90 0.69 7.08
N ASP A 56 -4.60 0.71 7.35
CA ASP A 56 -3.97 1.53 8.39
C ASP A 56 -2.68 2.20 7.85
N GLU A 57 -2.05 3.05 8.66
CA GLU A 57 -0.72 3.58 8.40
C GLU A 57 0.36 2.52 8.66
N VAL A 58 1.30 2.39 7.73
CA VAL A 58 2.48 1.53 7.86
C VAL A 58 3.74 2.37 7.66
N ALA A 59 4.85 1.96 8.28
CA ALA A 59 6.12 2.65 8.12
C ALA A 59 6.63 2.55 6.67
N THR A 60 7.20 3.64 6.17
CA THR A 60 7.90 3.64 4.88
C THR A 60 9.16 2.77 4.98
N PRO A 61 9.34 1.76 4.13
CA PRO A 61 10.52 0.89 4.17
C PRO A 61 11.76 1.63 3.72
N GLU A 62 12.96 1.16 4.08
CA GLU A 62 14.22 1.66 3.51
C GLU A 62 14.34 1.27 2.04
N LEU A 63 14.80 2.20 1.20
CA LEU A 63 14.95 1.97 -0.25
C LEU A 63 16.26 1.24 -0.56
N ALA A 64 16.19 0.10 -1.24
CA ALA A 64 17.38 -0.57 -1.75
C ALA A 64 17.95 0.11 -3.01
N PRO A 65 19.23 -0.15 -3.40
CA PRO A 65 19.88 0.53 -4.52
C PRO A 65 19.23 0.32 -5.89
N ASP A 66 18.43 -0.73 -6.06
CA ASP A 66 17.77 -1.15 -7.29
C ASP A 66 16.24 -1.00 -7.24
N GLU A 67 15.72 -0.32 -6.22
CA GLU A 67 14.29 -0.09 -6.01
C GLU A 67 13.89 1.35 -6.31
N VAL A 68 12.58 1.57 -6.44
CA VAL A 68 11.98 2.90 -6.58
C VAL A 68 10.80 3.05 -5.63
N TYR A 69 10.64 4.24 -5.07
CA TYR A 69 9.35 4.62 -4.49
C TYR A 69 8.40 5.07 -5.59
N LEU A 70 7.16 4.61 -5.49
CA LEU A 70 6.09 4.99 -6.40
C LEU A 70 4.92 5.56 -5.60
N ALA A 71 4.54 6.80 -5.89
CA ALA A 71 3.28 7.36 -5.42
C ALA A 71 2.13 6.74 -6.24
N VAL A 72 1.43 5.77 -5.65
CA VAL A 72 0.39 5.00 -6.34
C VAL A 72 -0.88 5.84 -6.50
N MET A 73 -1.20 6.24 -7.74
CA MET A 73 -2.44 6.96 -8.05
C MET A 73 -3.65 6.03 -8.17
N ALA A 74 -3.43 4.81 -8.67
CA ALA A 74 -4.44 3.77 -8.79
C ALA A 74 -3.80 2.38 -8.78
N SER A 75 -4.56 1.38 -8.34
CA SER A 75 -4.20 -0.03 -8.37
C SER A 75 -5.41 -0.86 -8.81
N SER A 76 -5.30 -2.19 -8.81
CA SER A 76 -6.38 -3.12 -9.13
C SER A 76 -6.42 -4.29 -8.15
N ILE A 77 -7.53 -5.01 -8.13
CA ILE A 77 -7.68 -6.27 -7.40
C ILE A 77 -7.57 -7.41 -8.40
N ASN A 78 -6.72 -8.38 -8.10
CA ASN A 78 -6.54 -9.59 -8.90
C ASN A 78 -6.75 -10.82 -8.01
N PHE A 79 -6.85 -12.01 -8.60
CA PHE A 79 -7.07 -13.26 -7.88
C PHE A 79 -5.99 -13.52 -6.82
N ASN A 80 -4.74 -13.14 -7.07
CA ASN A 80 -3.66 -13.26 -6.07
C ASN A 80 -3.85 -12.32 -4.86
N THR A 81 -4.66 -11.27 -4.96
CA THR A 81 -5.06 -10.42 -3.83
C THR A 81 -6.18 -11.05 -3.00
N VAL A 82 -6.97 -11.94 -3.59
CA VAL A 82 -8.15 -12.55 -2.97
C VAL A 82 -7.85 -13.90 -2.34
N TRP A 83 -6.92 -14.67 -2.92
CA TRP A 83 -6.66 -16.08 -2.58
C TRP A 83 -6.00 -16.29 -1.22
#